data_AF-A0A371Q3D9-F1
#
_entry.id   AF-A0A371Q3D9-F1
#
_cell.length_a   1.000
_cell.length_b   1.000
_cell.length_c   1.000
_cell.angle_alpha   90.00
_cell.angle_beta   90.00
_cell.angle_gamma   90.00
#
_symmetry.space_group_name_H-M   'P 1'
#
loop_
_entity.id
_entity.type
_entity.pdbx_description
1 polymer ?
#
loop_
_entity_poly.entity_id
_entity_poly.type
_entity_poly.pdbx_seq_one_letter_code
_entity_poly.pdbx_strand_id
1 'polypeptide(L)'
;MAGDGLQADIPSLKSGGKDFTNVGQRYQTQVEKLKNTLTGLEGQDTPPWGDDEIGEKFGVVYEGLRDGMYESMGHLAAKLQEIGGALNTMADNHQADEDFNESLMKQHVANAEAQSQLITSFKAPNT
;
A
#
# COMPACT_ATOMS: atom_id res chain seq x y z
N MET A 1 7.69 -24.67 -22.30
CA MET A 1 7.10 -24.91 -20.97
C MET A 1 8.02 -24.30 -19.90
N ALA A 2 8.09 -22.98 -19.86
CA ALA A 2 8.70 -22.17 -18.81
C ALA A 2 8.13 -20.77 -19.02
N GLY A 3 7.27 -20.27 -18.14
CA GLY A 3 6.75 -18.91 -18.29
C GLY A 3 5.52 -18.54 -17.45
N ASP A 4 4.63 -19.48 -17.14
CA ASP A 4 3.30 -19.13 -16.60
C ASP A 4 3.17 -19.26 -15.07
N GLY A 5 4.22 -19.72 -14.38
CA GLY A 5 4.11 -20.17 -12.99
C GLY A 5 4.32 -19.12 -11.91
N LEU A 6 4.84 -17.92 -12.23
CA LEU A 6 5.34 -16.96 -11.23
C LEU A 6 5.24 -15.48 -11.65
N GLN A 7 4.39 -15.10 -12.61
CA GLN A 7 4.15 -13.67 -12.85
C GLN A 7 3.28 -13.11 -11.73
N ALA A 8 3.72 -11.99 -11.14
CA ALA A 8 2.88 -11.28 -10.20
C ALA A 8 1.71 -10.66 -10.98
N ASP A 9 0.50 -10.77 -10.45
CA ASP A 9 -0.64 -10.02 -10.96
C ASP A 9 -0.51 -8.55 -10.56
N ILE A 10 0.31 -7.81 -11.32
CA ILE A 10 0.57 -6.37 -11.16
C ILE A 10 -0.74 -5.58 -11.12
N PRO A 11 -1.73 -5.81 -12.01
CA PRO A 11 -3.05 -5.18 -11.91
C PRO A 11 -3.73 -5.40 -10.55
N SER A 12 -3.74 -6.63 -10.03
CA SER A 12 -4.33 -6.92 -8.72
C SER A 12 -3.58 -6.24 -7.57
N LEU A 13 -2.24 -6.20 -7.61
CA LEU A 13 -1.45 -5.48 -6.61
C LEU A 13 -1.75 -3.97 -6.62
N LYS A 14 -1.84 -3.34 -7.81
CA LYS A 14 -2.19 -1.91 -7.93
C LYS A 14 -3.63 -1.64 -7.49
N SER A 15 -4.56 -2.53 -7.82
CA SER A 15 -5.95 -2.42 -7.36
C SER A 15 -6.03 -2.52 -5.83
N GLY A 16 -5.41 -3.54 -5.24
CA GLY A 16 -5.35 -3.71 -3.80
C GLY A 16 -4.68 -2.53 -3.10
N GLY A 17 -3.57 -2.03 -3.66
CA GLY A 17 -2.87 -0.85 -3.16
C GLY A 17 -3.76 0.39 -3.10
N LYS A 18 -4.51 0.63 -4.17
CA LYS A 18 -5.51 1.71 -4.25
C LYS A 18 -6.64 1.51 -3.24
N ASP A 19 -7.16 0.31 -3.10
CA ASP A 19 -8.28 0.01 -2.21
C ASP A 19 -7.89 0.23 -0.74
N PHE A 20 -6.73 -0.27 -0.31
CA PHE A 20 -6.20 -0.03 1.03
C PHE A 20 -5.96 1.45 1.32
N THR A 21 -5.39 2.18 0.36
CA THR A 21 -5.20 3.64 0.46
C THR A 21 -6.54 4.36 0.65
N ASN A 22 -7.54 4.04 -0.18
CA ASN A 22 -8.86 4.65 -0.12
C ASN A 22 -9.59 4.33 1.19
N VAL A 23 -9.52 3.08 1.65
CA VAL A 23 -10.11 2.67 2.93
C VAL A 23 -9.42 3.39 4.09
N GLY A 24 -8.09 3.49 4.08
CA GLY A 24 -7.33 4.23 5.09
C GLY A 24 -7.73 5.72 5.17
N GLN A 25 -7.84 6.39 4.03
CA GLN A 25 -8.26 7.81 3.97
C GLN A 25 -9.70 8.02 4.45
N ARG A 26 -10.63 7.15 4.01
CA ARG A 26 -12.02 7.21 4.45
C ARG A 26 -12.14 6.96 5.95
N TYR A 27 -11.42 5.95 6.46
CA TYR A 27 -11.39 5.65 7.88
C TYR A 27 -10.83 6.82 8.69
N GLN A 28 -9.69 7.41 8.28
CA GLN A 28 -9.13 8.61 8.91
C GLN A 28 -10.13 9.75 8.98
N THR A 29 -10.83 10.03 7.88
CA THR A 29 -11.87 11.08 7.82
C THR A 29 -12.98 10.83 8.84
N GLN A 30 -13.42 9.59 8.99
CA GLN A 30 -14.44 9.22 9.96
C GLN A 30 -13.94 9.34 11.41
N VAL A 31 -12.67 8.98 11.67
CA VAL A 31 -12.02 9.12 12.97
C VAL A 31 -11.93 10.59 13.37
N GLU A 32 -11.49 11.46 12.45
CA GLU A 32 -11.44 12.91 12.70
C GLU A 32 -12.84 13.49 12.96
N LYS A 33 -13.85 13.05 12.20
CA LYS A 33 -15.23 13.46 12.45
C LYS A 33 -15.72 13.02 13.83
N LEU A 34 -15.43 11.78 14.24
CA LEU A 34 -15.78 11.26 15.56
C LEU A 34 -15.11 12.09 16.66
N LYS A 35 -13.79 12.30 16.55
CA LYS A 35 -13.00 13.10 17.49
C LYS A 35 -13.57 14.49 17.66
N ASN A 36 -13.77 15.20 16.55
CA ASN A 36 -14.32 16.56 16.59
C ASN A 36 -15.73 16.62 17.18
N THR A 37 -16.56 15.62 16.90
CA THR A 37 -17.93 15.56 17.45
C THR A 37 -17.91 15.33 18.96
N LEU A 38 -17.12 14.37 19.44
CA LEU A 38 -17.01 14.07 20.87
C LEU A 38 -16.39 15.24 21.63
N THR A 39 -15.28 15.81 21.14
CA THR A 39 -14.68 17.00 21.75
C THR A 39 -15.63 18.20 21.76
N GLY A 40 -16.49 18.33 20.74
CA GLY A 40 -17.54 19.35 20.73
C GLY A 40 -18.63 19.12 21.79
N LEU A 41 -18.96 17.87 22.12
CA LEU A 41 -19.90 17.54 23.20
C LEU A 41 -19.29 17.72 24.59
N GLU A 42 -17.97 17.62 24.71
CA GLU A 42 -17.24 17.62 25.99
C GLU A 42 -16.94 19.03 26.56
N GLY A 43 -17.04 20.10 25.77
CA GLY A 43 -16.72 21.47 26.24
C GLY A 43 -17.81 22.11 27.12
N GLN A 44 -17.67 23.33 27.67
CA GLN A 44 -16.53 23.91 28.41
C GLN A 44 -16.90 24.19 29.89
N ASP A 45 -18.20 24.21 30.24
CA ASP A 45 -18.66 24.56 31.60
C ASP A 45 -18.87 23.32 32.47
N THR A 46 -19.63 22.35 31.97
CA THR A 46 -19.90 21.09 32.65
C THR A 46 -19.82 19.96 31.63
N PRO A 47 -18.91 18.99 31.80
CA PRO A 47 -18.82 17.88 30.87
C PRO A 47 -20.12 17.05 30.88
N PRO A 48 -20.40 16.25 29.82
CA PRO A 48 -21.64 15.49 29.67
C PRO A 48 -21.99 14.54 30.83
N TRP A 49 -20.99 14.17 31.63
CA TRP A 49 -21.11 13.29 32.78
C TRP A 49 -21.23 14.04 34.13
N GLY A 50 -21.29 15.37 34.12
CA GLY A 50 -21.39 16.18 35.33
C GLY A 50 -20.04 16.56 35.94
N ASP A 51 -20.05 17.60 36.77
CA ASP A 51 -18.93 18.08 37.58
C ASP A 51 -18.99 17.63 39.05
N ASP A 52 -19.89 16.69 39.36
CA ASP A 52 -19.96 16.06 40.68
C ASP A 52 -18.88 14.98 40.85
N GLU A 53 -18.68 14.50 42.09
CA GLU A 53 -17.63 13.52 42.40
C GLU A 53 -17.72 12.25 41.53
N ILE A 54 -18.94 11.83 41.18
CA ILE A 54 -19.19 10.68 40.32
C ILE A 54 -18.82 11.01 38.87
N GLY A 55 -19.24 12.17 38.37
CA GLY A 55 -18.88 12.70 37.07
C GLY A 55 -17.38 12.80 36.88
N GLU A 56 -16.63 13.37 37.83
CA GLU A 56 -15.17 13.47 37.76
C GLU A 56 -14.49 12.09 37.62
N LYS A 57 -14.90 11.12 38.44
CA LYS A 57 -14.37 9.75 38.40
C LYS A 57 -14.66 9.06 37.07
N PHE A 58 -15.87 9.26 36.53
CA PHE A 58 -16.22 8.77 35.21
C PHE A 58 -15.38 9.43 34.13
N GLY A 59 -15.24 10.76 34.17
CA GLY A 59 -14.47 11.56 33.22
C GLY A 59 -13.04 11.08 33.08
N VAL A 60 -12.33 10.87 34.19
CA VAL A 60 -10.95 10.36 34.17
C VAL A 60 -10.82 9.04 33.40
N VAL A 61 -11.73 8.09 33.63
CA VAL A 61 -11.70 6.79 32.95
C VAL A 61 -12.10 6.93 31.48
N TYR A 62 -13.16 7.68 31.21
CA TYR A 62 -13.68 7.89 29.86
C TYR A 62 -12.66 8.61 28.97
N GLU A 63 -12.07 9.71 29.44
CA GLU A 63 -11.10 10.50 28.69
C GLU A 63 -9.85 9.67 28.38
N GLY A 64 -9.34 8.91 29.36
CA GLY A 64 -8.20 8.02 29.14
C GLY A 64 -8.49 6.94 28.10
N LEU A 65 -9.67 6.30 28.15
CA LEU A 65 -10.07 5.32 27.15
C LEU A 65 -10.28 5.95 25.77
N ARG A 66 -10.95 7.11 25.72
CA ARG A 66 -11.23 7.89 24.51
C ARG A 66 -9.94 8.28 23.81
N ASP A 67 -8.97 8.82 24.53
CA ASP A 67 -7.70 9.27 23.97
C ASP A 67 -6.88 8.09 23.44
N GLY A 68 -6.84 6.98 24.18
CA GLY A 68 -6.24 5.73 23.70
C GLY A 68 -6.92 5.18 22.43
N MET A 69 -8.25 5.30 22.34
CA MET A 69 -8.98 4.95 21.11
C MET A 69 -8.62 5.89 19.95
N TYR A 70 -8.51 7.21 20.17
CA TYR A 70 -8.09 8.14 19.10
C TYR A 70 -6.72 7.80 18.54
N GLU A 71 -5.75 7.51 19.40
CA GLU A 71 -4.40 7.10 18.98
C GLU A 71 -4.43 5.80 18.18
N SER A 72 -5.11 4.78 18.70
CA SER A 72 -5.15 3.46 18.05
C SER A 72 -5.93 3.48 16.73
N MET A 73 -7.01 4.25 16.63
CA MET A 73 -7.72 4.48 15.37
C MET A 73 -6.87 5.26 14.36
N GLY A 74 -6.16 6.32 14.80
CA GLY A 74 -5.22 7.05 13.95
C GLY A 74 -4.11 6.13 13.41
N HIS A 75 -3.56 5.26 14.26
CA HIS A 75 -2.55 4.29 13.87
C HIS A 75 -3.07 3.28 12.85
N LEU A 76 -4.27 2.75 13.05
CA LEU A 76 -4.91 1.84 12.08
C LEU A 76 -5.09 2.52 10.71
N ALA A 77 -5.53 3.78 10.69
CA ALA A 77 -5.66 4.54 9.45
C ALA A 77 -4.33 4.66 8.69
N ALA A 78 -3.23 4.94 9.42
CA ALA A 78 -1.89 5.01 8.84
C ALA A 78 -1.43 3.64 8.30
N LYS A 79 -1.64 2.56 9.06
CA LYS A 79 -1.25 1.20 8.65
C LYS A 79 -1.98 0.74 7.39
N LEU A 80 -3.25 1.09 7.22
CA LEU A 80 -4.00 0.82 5.99
C LEU A 80 -3.36 1.52 4.78
N GLN A 81 -2.94 2.78 4.93
CA GLN A 81 -2.26 3.52 3.87
C GLN A 81 -0.86 2.97 3.58
N GLU A 82 -0.12 2.56 4.61
CA GLU A 82 1.19 1.91 4.46
C GLU A 82 1.09 0.59 3.66
N ILE A 83 0.09 -0.25 3.94
CA ILE A 83 -0.19 -1.46 3.15
C ILE A 83 -0.48 -1.08 1.70
N GLY A 84 -1.30 -0.04 1.49
CA GLY A 84 -1.59 0.49 0.15
C GLY A 84 -0.33 0.88 -0.63
N GLY A 85 0.57 1.62 0.02
CA GLY A 85 1.87 1.99 -0.53
C GLY A 85 2.77 0.79 -0.83
N ALA A 86 2.87 -0.16 0.09
CA ALA A 86 3.69 -1.36 -0.07
C ALA A 86 3.24 -2.22 -1.26
N LEU A 87 1.93 -2.36 -1.47
CA LEU A 87 1.38 -3.10 -2.63
C LEU A 87 1.72 -2.41 -3.96
N ASN A 88 1.65 -1.08 -4.01
CA ASN A 88 2.06 -0.33 -5.20
C ASN A 88 3.57 -0.49 -5.48
N THR A 89 4.41 -0.38 -4.44
CA THR A 89 5.85 -0.63 -4.58
C THR A 89 6.14 -2.05 -5.07
N MET A 90 5.43 -3.04 -4.54
CA MET A 90 5.58 -4.43 -5.00
C MET A 90 5.20 -4.57 -6.49
N ALA A 91 4.11 -3.92 -6.91
CA ALA A 91 3.69 -3.93 -8.30
C ALA A 91 4.72 -3.29 -9.24
N ASP A 92 5.28 -2.14 -8.84
CA ASP A 92 6.29 -1.43 -9.63
C ASP A 92 7.61 -2.21 -9.72
N ASN A 93 8.03 -2.88 -8.63
CA ASN A 93 9.20 -3.75 -8.63
C ASN A 93 9.02 -4.94 -9.59
N HIS A 94 7.87 -5.63 -9.53
CA HIS A 94 7.59 -6.73 -10.45
C HIS A 94 7.57 -6.28 -11.91
N GLN A 95 6.97 -5.11 -12.19
CA GLN A 95 6.96 -4.55 -13.54
C GLN A 95 8.38 -4.28 -14.04
N ALA A 96 9.23 -3.67 -13.22
CA ALA A 96 10.62 -3.39 -13.57
C ALA A 96 11.45 -4.66 -13.81
N ASP A 97 11.25 -5.69 -12.99
CA ASP A 97 11.94 -6.98 -13.13
C ASP A 97 11.52 -7.71 -14.43
N GLU A 98 10.23 -7.66 -14.78
CA GLU A 98 9.71 -8.24 -16.01
C GLU A 98 10.25 -7.50 -17.25
N ASP A 99 10.22 -6.16 -17.24
CA ASP A 99 10.76 -5.33 -18.33
C ASP A 99 12.27 -5.57 -18.52
N PHE A 100 13.03 -5.65 -17.42
CA PHE A 100 14.45 -5.97 -17.46
C PHE A 100 14.72 -7.35 -18.06
N ASN A 101 14.02 -8.38 -17.57
CA ASN A 101 14.17 -9.75 -18.06
C ASN A 101 13.80 -9.87 -19.55
N GLU A 102 12.73 -9.21 -19.98
CA GLU A 102 12.33 -9.19 -21.39
C GLU A 102 13.41 -8.55 -22.27
N SER A 103 14.00 -7.42 -21.81
CA SER A 103 15.08 -6.74 -22.53
C SER A 103 16.33 -7.62 -22.66
N LEU A 104 16.71 -8.31 -21.57
CA LEU A 104 17.85 -9.21 -21.53
C LEU A 104 17.64 -10.40 -22.49
N MET A 105 16.45 -11.00 -22.48
CA MET A 105 16.08 -12.10 -23.38
C MET A 105 16.13 -11.66 -24.86
N LYS A 106 15.56 -10.49 -25.19
CA LYS A 106 15.61 -9.92 -26.56
C LYS A 106 17.06 -9.73 -27.02
N GLN A 107 17.92 -9.21 -26.16
CA GLN A 107 19.35 -9.03 -26.47
C GLN A 107 20.07 -10.37 -26.69
N HIS A 108 19.82 -11.38 -25.85
CA HIS A 108 20.42 -12.70 -26.02
C HIS A 108 20.00 -13.37 -27.34
N VAL A 109 18.72 -13.26 -27.71
CA VAL A 109 18.22 -13.77 -28.99
C VAL A 109 18.90 -13.05 -30.16
N ALA A 110 18.93 -11.73 -30.15
CA ALA A 110 19.59 -10.94 -31.21
C ALA A 110 21.08 -11.28 -31.35
N ASN A 111 21.80 -11.45 -30.24
CA ASN A 111 23.20 -11.86 -30.24
C ASN A 111 23.40 -13.26 -30.84
N ALA A 112 22.53 -14.22 -30.47
CA ALA A 112 22.58 -15.58 -30.99
C ALA A 112 22.30 -15.62 -32.51
N GLU A 113 21.32 -14.84 -32.98
CA GLU A 113 21.02 -14.70 -34.40
C GLU A 113 22.20 -14.11 -35.18
N ALA A 114 22.82 -13.04 -34.66
CA ALA A 114 24.00 -12.43 -35.28
C ALA A 114 25.18 -13.41 -35.37
N GLN A 115 25.45 -14.18 -34.31
CA GLN A 115 26.49 -15.22 -34.33
C GLN A 115 26.20 -16.31 -35.36
N SER A 116 24.94 -16.78 -35.45
CA SER A 116 24.54 -17.79 -36.44
C SER A 116 24.72 -17.28 -37.87
N GLN A 117 24.40 -16.02 -38.14
CA GLN A 117 24.60 -15.40 -39.46
C GLN A 117 26.09 -15.33 -39.83
N LEU A 118 26.96 -14.92 -38.89
CA LEU A 118 28.40 -14.91 -39.12
C LEU A 118 28.93 -16.31 -39.46
N ILE A 119 28.57 -17.34 -38.68
CA ILE A 119 28.98 -18.73 -38.94
C ILE A 119 28.52 -19.19 -40.33
N THR A 120 27.30 -18.81 -40.73
CA THR A 120 26.76 -19.15 -42.05
C THR A 120 27.54 -18.46 -43.17
N SER A 121 27.88 -17.18 -43.02
CA SER A 121 28.70 -16.44 -44.00
C SER A 121 30.11 -16.99 -44.13
N PHE A 122 30.72 -17.51 -43.05
CA PHE A 122 32.04 -18.16 -43.11
C PHE A 122 32.01 -19.53 -43.79
N LYS A 123 30.84 -20.19 -43.83
CA LYS A 123 30.68 -21.55 -44.38
C LYS A 123 30.23 -21.56 -45.84
N ALA A 124 29.74 -20.43 -46.36
CA ALA A 124 29.48 -20.25 -47.78
C ALA A 124 30.82 -20.21 -48.53
N PRO A 125 31.12 -21.13 -49.45
CA PRO A 125 32.36 -21.10 -50.20
C PRO A 125 32.38 -19.84 -51.07
N ASN A 126 33.47 -19.06 -50.99
CA ASN A 126 33.76 -18.01 -51.96
C ASN A 126 33.85 -18.64 -53.36
N THR A 127 32.78 -18.50 -54.14
CA THR A 127 32.79 -18.75 -55.59
C THR A 127 33.22 -17.49 -56.33
#